data_AF-A0A7C6NG27-F1
#
_entry.id   AF-A0A7C6NG27-F1
#
_cell.length_a   1.000
_cell.length_b   1.000
_cell.length_c   1.000
_cell.angle_alpha   90.00
_cell.angle_beta   90.00
_cell.angle_gamma   90.00
#
_symmetry.space_group_name_H-M   'P 1'
#
loop_
_entity.id
_entity.type
_entity.pdbx_description
1 polymer ?
#
loop_
_entity_poly.entity_id
_entity_poly.type
_entity_poly.pdbx_seq_one_letter_code
_entity_poly.pdbx_strand_id
1 'polypeptide(L)' 'MSCYLRHLKPLLGELGIAPETREERKRVDLAIRAVVGKSADNPCNEVWKEVKAWLQDERKKHSLMVELKKLR' A
#
# COMPACT_ATOMS: atom_id res chain seq x y z
N MET A 1 -7.87 -0.21 11.49
CA MET A 1 -6.40 -0.02 11.52
C MET A 1 -5.82 -0.92 10.46
N SER A 2 -5.19 -0.36 9.44
CA SER A 2 -4.59 -1.12 8.33
C SER A 2 -3.28 -1.75 8.82
N CYS A 3 -3.40 -3.01 9.25
CA CYS A 3 -2.38 -3.84 9.87
C CYS A 3 -1.05 -3.88 9.10
N TYR A 4 -1.07 -3.76 7.76
CA TYR A 4 0.11 -3.89 6.91
C TYR A 4 0.86 -2.59 6.62
N LEU A 5 0.27 -1.41 6.84
CA LEU A 5 0.97 -0.14 6.56
C LEU A 5 2.26 0.00 7.38
N ARG A 6 2.32 -0.61 8.57
CA ARG A 6 3.53 -0.66 9.39
C ARG A 6 4.68 -1.38 8.68
N HIS A 7 4.40 -2.45 7.93
CA HIS A 7 5.40 -3.19 7.17
C HIS A 7 5.82 -2.45 5.90
N LEU A 8 4.94 -1.63 5.34
CA LEU A 8 5.24 -0.77 4.20
C LEU A 8 5.92 0.54 4.60
N LYS A 9 6.04 0.87 5.89
CA LYS A 9 6.64 2.13 6.35
C LYS A 9 8.03 2.41 5.73
N PRO A 10 8.97 1.45 5.60
CA PRO A 10 10.25 1.69 4.93
C PRO A 10 10.08 2.06 3.46
N LEU A 11 9.25 1.30 2.72
CA LEU A 11 8.99 1.52 1.30
C LEU A 11 8.25 2.84 1.04
N LEU A 12 7.26 3.17 1.88
CA LEU A 12 6.58 4.46 1.83
C LEU A 12 7.56 5.61 2.14
N GLY A 13 8.49 5.40 3.10
CA GLY A 13 9.56 6.34 3.41
C GLY A 13 10.50 6.59 2.23
N GLU A 14 10.88 5.56 1.48
CA GLU A 14 11.67 5.70 0.23
C GLU A 14 10.93 6.55 -0.82
N LEU A 15 9.61 6.50 -0.83
CA LEU A 15 8.75 7.31 -1.71
C LEU A 15 8.46 8.71 -1.16
N GLY A 16 8.90 9.03 0.05
CA GLY A 16 8.58 10.28 0.74
C GLY A 16 7.14 10.37 1.25
N ILE A 17 6.44 9.23 1.33
CA ILE A 17 5.06 9.12 1.81
C ILE A 17 5.10 8.78 3.31
N ALA A 18 4.78 9.75 4.15
CA ALA A 18 4.72 9.56 5.60
C ALA A 18 3.32 9.90 6.12
N PRO A 19 2.37 8.94 6.13
CA PRO A 19 1.01 9.22 6.59
C PRO A 19 0.97 9.32 8.14
N GLU A 20 0.80 10.53 8.65
CA GLU A 20 0.80 10.83 10.09
C GLU A 20 -0.62 10.83 10.68
N THR A 21 -1.60 11.24 9.87
CA THR A 21 -3.01 11.32 10.27
C THR A 21 -3.80 10.05 9.94
N ARG A 22 -5.01 9.93 10.51
CA ARG A 22 -5.90 8.81 10.21
C ARG A 22 -6.42 8.89 8.77
N GLU A 23 -6.73 10.07 8.27
CA GLU A 23 -7.17 10.27 6.88
C GLU A 23 -6.07 9.87 5.89
N GLU A 24 -4.83 10.30 6.10
CA GLU A 24 -3.70 9.96 5.22
C GLU A 24 -3.45 8.46 5.18
N ARG A 25 -3.45 7.80 6.35
CA ARG A 25 -3.33 6.34 6.42
C ARG A 25 -4.46 5.66 5.65
N LYS A 26 -5.68 6.17 5.73
CA LYS A 26 -6.82 5.64 4.97
C LYS A 26 -6.65 5.86 3.46
N ARG A 27 -6.14 7.02 3.04
CA ARG A 27 -5.89 7.33 1.62
C ARG A 27 -4.84 6.41 1.02
N VAL A 28 -3.73 6.20 1.73
CA VAL A 28 -2.67 5.27 1.32
C VAL A 28 -3.18 3.83 1.29
N ASP A 29 -3.95 3.41 2.31
CA ASP A 29 -4.56 2.07 2.36
C ASP A 29 -5.47 1.80 1.15
N LEU A 30 -6.36 2.74 0.84
CA LEU A 30 -7.27 2.63 -0.31
C LEU A 30 -6.52 2.61 -1.64
N ALA A 31 -5.46 3.40 -1.78
CA ALA A 31 -4.66 3.39 -2.98
C ALA A 31 -3.92 2.06 -3.17
N ILE A 32 -3.31 1.51 -2.12
CA ILE A 32 -2.67 0.19 -2.17
C ILE A 32 -3.68 -0.87 -2.59
N ARG A 33 -4.86 -0.87 -1.96
CA ARG A 33 -5.96 -1.80 -2.29
C ARG A 33 -6.37 -1.69 -3.76
N ALA A 34 -6.56 -0.47 -4.26
CA ALA A 34 -6.91 -0.25 -5.67
C ALA A 34 -5.84 -0.81 -6.62
N VAL A 35 -4.55 -0.61 -6.32
CA VAL A 35 -3.45 -1.14 -7.13
C VAL A 35 -3.42 -2.66 -7.14
N VAL A 36 -3.57 -3.29 -5.97
CA VAL A 36 -3.58 -4.76 -5.85
C VAL A 36 -4.92 -5.40 -6.23
N GLY A 37 -5.89 -4.62 -6.74
CA GLY A 37 -7.20 -5.11 -7.16
C GLY A 37 -8.07 -5.64 -6.02
N LYS A 38 -7.94 -5.07 -4.80
CA LYS A 38 -8.75 -5.40 -3.63
C LYS A 38 -9.70 -4.27 -3.29
N SER A 39 -10.86 -4.60 -2.70
CA SER A 39 -11.83 -3.60 -2.25
C SER A 39 -11.56 -3.18 -0.80
N ALA A 40 -12.27 -2.14 -0.34
CA ALA A 40 -12.27 -1.74 1.06
C ALA A 40 -12.87 -2.82 1.98
N ASP A 41 -13.73 -3.70 1.44
CA ASP A 41 -14.42 -4.75 2.17
C ASP A 41 -13.53 -5.99 2.39
N ASN A 42 -12.46 -6.14 1.59
CA ASN A 42 -11.52 -7.23 1.79
C ASN A 42 -10.82 -7.13 3.15
N PRO A 43 -10.68 -8.25 3.88
CA PRO A 43 -10.04 -8.25 5.17
C PRO A 43 -8.53 -7.98 5.03
N CYS A 44 -7.95 -7.30 6.04
CA CYS A 44 -6.58 -6.77 6.00
C CYS A 44 -5.51 -7.85 5.74
N ASN A 45 -5.75 -9.08 6.22
CA ASN A 45 -4.88 -10.24 6.02
C ASN A 45 -4.81 -10.68 4.56
N GLU A 46 -5.93 -10.70 3.85
CA GLU A 46 -5.97 -11.04 2.42
C GLU A 46 -5.28 -9.98 1.57
N VAL A 47 -5.56 -8.70 1.86
CA VAL A 47 -4.89 -7.59 1.18
C VAL A 47 -3.39 -7.65 1.41
N TRP A 48 -2.95 -7.92 2.65
CA TRP A 48 -1.52 -8.05 2.93
C TRP A 48 -0.87 -9.22 2.19
N LYS A 49 -1.54 -10.36 2.09
CA LYS A 49 -1.03 -11.51 1.32
C LYS A 49 -0.81 -11.14 -0.15
N GLU A 50 -1.76 -10.43 -0.75
CA GLU A 50 -1.66 -9.95 -2.12
C GLU A 50 -0.54 -8.91 -2.28
N VAL A 51 -0.51 -7.89 -1.41
CA VAL A 51 0.56 -6.87 -1.40
C VAL A 51 1.93 -7.53 -1.27
N LYS A 52 2.07 -8.54 -0.40
CA LYS A 52 3.33 -9.27 -0.25
C LYS A 52 3.73 -10.01 -1.52
N ALA A 53 2.78 -10.63 -2.22
CA ALA A 53 3.03 -11.25 -3.53
C ALA A 53 3.47 -10.21 -4.57
N TRP A 54 2.86 -9.02 -4.57
CA TRP A 54 3.27 -7.91 -5.41
C TRP A 54 4.68 -7.40 -5.08
N LEU A 55 5.04 -7.35 -3.80
CA LEU A 55 6.39 -6.95 -3.37
C LEU A 55 7.48 -7.98 -3.74
N GLN A 56 7.11 -9.25 -3.95
CA GLN A 56 8.03 -10.30 -4.40
C GLN A 56 8.25 -10.29 -5.92
N ASP A 57 7.34 -9.70 -6.67
CA ASP A 57 7.43 -9.56 -8.13
C ASP A 57 7.93 -8.15 -8.46
N GLU A 58 9.18 -8.05 -8.93
CA GLU A 58 9.83 -6.77 -9.23
C GLU A 58 9.03 -5.88 -10.21
N ARG A 59 8.31 -6.47 -11.18
CA ARG A 59 7.47 -5.69 -12.11
C ARG A 59 6.27 -5.09 -11.38
N LYS A 60 5.58 -5.91 -10.60
CA LYS A 60 4.41 -5.47 -9.82
C LYS A 60 4.78 -4.49 -8.73
N LYS A 61 5.88 -4.73 -8.02
CA LYS A 61 6.46 -3.81 -7.03
C LYS A 61 6.76 -2.46 -7.66
N HIS A 62 7.38 -2.43 -8.84
CA HIS A 62 7.61 -1.18 -9.54
C HIS A 62 6.30 -0.47 -9.91
N SER A 63 5.30 -1.19 -10.42
CA SER A 63 3.96 -0.62 -10.68
C SER A 63 3.32 -0.06 -9.41
N LEU A 64 3.41 -0.77 -8.28
CA LEU A 64 2.92 -0.30 -6.99
C LEU A 64 3.61 1.00 -6.56
N MET A 65 4.94 1.06 -6.67
CA MET A 65 5.70 2.27 -6.34
C MET A 65 5.34 3.45 -7.25
N VAL A 66 5.15 3.22 -8.55
CA VAL A 66 4.75 4.27 -9.51
C VAL A 66 3.37 4.84 -9.15
N GLU A 67 2.39 3.98 -8.86
CA GLU A 67 1.05 4.45 -8.47
C GLU A 67 1.06 5.15 -7.12
N LEU A 68 1.81 4.65 -6.14
CA LEU A 68 1.97 5.31 -4.84
C LEU A 68 2.64 6.68 -4.97
N LYS A 69 3.62 6.82 -5.88
CA LYS A 69 4.29 8.11 -6.13
C LYS A 69 3.34 9.18 -6.66
N LYS A 70 2.24 8.81 -7.33
CA LYS A 70 1.20 9.75 -7.79
C LYS A 70 0.31 10.29 -6.66
N LEU A 71 0.40 9.72 -5.44
CA LEU A 71 -0.33 10.23 -4.27
C LEU A 71 0.35 11.43 -3.62
N ARG A 72 1.59 11.73 -4.01
CA ARG A 72 2.30 12.97 -3.68
C ARG A 72 1.75 14.12 -4.52
#